data_AF-A0A3N5T7A3-F1
#
_entry.id   AF-A0A3N5T7A3-F1
#
_cell.length_a   1.000
_cell.length_b   1.000
_cell.length_c   1.000
_cell.angle_alpha   90.00
_cell.angle_beta   90.00
_cell.angle_gamma   90.00
#
_symmetry.space_group_name_H-M   'P 1'
#
loop_
_entity.id
_entity.type
_entity.pdbx_description
1 polymer ?
#
loop_
_entity_poly.entity_id
_entity_poly.type
_entity_poly.pdbx_seq_one_letter_code
_entity_poly.pdbx_strand_id
1 'polypeptide(L)'
;MLNEPSILLGKESRGDEQEEKRPANPTLEQLADAVAGVMDVYKVDYSPPAPATATYTGRLRLDSETAYEQLDQQFSPLDYHPLLTTNEEDQQVVVALKGRFRPRPRPLWPNVVLLVLTLLSLLFVGAAQEAGADQDAALQLWRGWPYALSLILILGAHELGHYFAARYHRVSVTLPYFIPLPISFFGTLGAFIQLREPMRNRKTLFD
;
A
#
# COMPACT_ATOMS: atom_id res chain seq x y z
N MET A 1 75.41 14.63 -29.17
CA MET A 1 75.56 13.65 -28.07
C MET A 1 74.76 14.17 -26.88
N LEU A 2 73.95 13.29 -26.26
CA LEU A 2 73.09 13.43 -25.06
C LEU A 2 71.76 14.18 -25.30
N ASN A 3 70.56 13.78 -24.87
CA ASN A 3 69.92 12.53 -24.39
C ASN A 3 68.39 12.83 -24.34
N GLU A 4 67.52 11.82 -24.53
CA GLU A 4 66.03 11.85 -24.75
C GLU A 4 65.14 12.19 -23.50
N PRO A 5 63.79 11.94 -23.39
CA PRO A 5 62.72 11.50 -24.33
C PRO A 5 61.28 12.10 -24.11
N SER A 6 60.29 11.57 -24.86
CA SER A 6 58.84 11.42 -24.54
C SER A 6 57.87 12.58 -24.81
N ILE A 7 56.83 12.34 -25.64
CA ILE A 7 55.40 12.24 -25.25
C ILE A 7 54.61 11.56 -26.40
N LEU A 8 54.25 10.30 -26.12
CA LEU A 8 52.99 9.58 -26.38
C LEU A 8 52.21 9.80 -27.69
N LEU A 9 52.32 8.75 -28.51
CA LEU A 9 51.35 8.21 -29.46
C LEU A 9 49.95 8.07 -28.81
N GLY A 10 48.92 8.39 -29.59
CA GLY A 10 47.52 8.25 -29.18
C GLY A 10 47.03 6.81 -29.04
N LYS A 11 45.88 6.68 -28.39
CA LYS A 11 44.93 5.58 -28.61
C LYS A 11 43.54 5.99 -28.12
N GLU A 12 42.67 6.35 -29.06
CA GLU A 12 41.25 6.08 -28.93
C GLU A 12 41.03 4.56 -28.89
N SER A 13 40.32 4.11 -27.86
CA SER A 13 39.49 2.89 -27.73
C SER A 13 39.43 2.65 -26.21
N ARG A 14 38.31 2.40 -25.58
CA ARG A 14 37.26 1.46 -25.95
C ARG A 14 36.17 1.64 -24.88
N GLY A 15 34.91 1.51 -25.26
CA GLY A 15 33.79 1.63 -24.32
C GLY A 15 34.02 0.81 -23.06
N ASP A 16 33.71 1.42 -21.92
CA ASP A 16 33.52 0.70 -20.67
C ASP A 16 32.40 -0.32 -20.91
N GLU A 17 32.80 -1.53 -21.25
CA GLU A 17 32.03 -2.73 -20.98
C GLU A 17 31.72 -2.64 -19.49
N GLN A 18 30.48 -2.25 -19.16
CA GLN A 18 29.92 -2.43 -17.82
C GLN A 18 29.89 -3.94 -17.59
N GLU A 19 31.04 -4.46 -17.17
CA GLU A 19 31.20 -5.82 -16.70
C GLU A 19 30.18 -5.97 -15.57
N GLU A 20 29.11 -6.71 -15.89
CA GLU A 20 27.96 -6.99 -15.05
C GLU A 20 28.45 -7.72 -13.80
N LYS A 21 28.96 -6.94 -12.85
CA LYS A 21 29.68 -7.47 -11.70
C LYS A 21 28.65 -8.13 -10.80
N ARG A 22 28.59 -9.45 -10.91
CA ARG A 22 27.72 -10.32 -10.10
C ARG A 22 27.78 -9.84 -8.64
N PRO A 23 26.62 -9.56 -8.01
CA PRO A 23 26.60 -8.88 -6.72
C PRO A 23 27.28 -9.79 -5.68
N ALA A 24 28.16 -9.21 -4.86
CA ALA A 24 28.79 -9.93 -3.75
C ALA A 24 27.81 -10.28 -2.62
N ASN A 25 26.58 -9.77 -2.68
CA ASN A 25 25.55 -9.96 -1.67
C ASN A 25 24.65 -11.16 -2.03
N PRO A 26 24.59 -12.23 -1.22
CA PRO A 26 23.76 -13.41 -1.50
C PRO A 26 22.26 -13.08 -1.61
N THR A 27 21.80 -12.01 -0.96
CA THR A 27 20.41 -11.55 -1.08
C THR A 27 20.09 -11.02 -2.47
N LEU A 28 21.02 -10.28 -3.10
CA LEU A 28 20.81 -9.75 -4.45
C LEU A 28 20.83 -10.86 -5.51
N GLU A 29 21.61 -11.92 -5.26
CA GLU A 29 21.62 -13.13 -6.10
C GLU A 29 20.28 -13.86 -6.04
N GLN A 30 19.73 -14.06 -4.83
CA GLN A 30 18.40 -14.68 -4.67
C GLN A 30 17.27 -13.85 -5.31
N LEU A 31 17.36 -12.52 -5.24
CA LEU A 31 16.42 -11.64 -5.94
C LEU A 31 16.56 -11.75 -7.46
N ALA A 32 17.79 -11.84 -7.98
CA ALA A 32 18.03 -12.01 -9.41
C ALA A 32 17.50 -13.36 -9.92
N ASP A 33 17.73 -14.45 -9.18
CA ASP A 33 17.22 -15.78 -9.51
C ASP A 33 15.69 -15.81 -9.52
N ALA A 34 15.07 -15.15 -8.53
CA ALA A 34 13.62 -15.02 -8.46
C ALA A 34 13.05 -14.27 -9.68
N VAL A 35 13.71 -13.19 -10.10
CA VAL A 35 13.31 -12.41 -11.28
C VAL A 35 13.52 -13.17 -12.58
N ALA A 36 14.64 -13.90 -12.72
CA ALA A 36 14.92 -14.72 -13.88
C ALA A 36 13.89 -15.85 -14.08
N GLY A 37 13.18 -16.25 -13.02
CA GLY A 37 12.08 -17.21 -13.09
C GLY A 37 10.84 -16.69 -13.83
N VAL A 38 10.60 -15.38 -13.83
CA VAL A 38 9.38 -14.76 -14.39
C VAL A 38 9.64 -13.78 -15.53
N MET A 39 10.89 -13.38 -15.76
CA MET A 39 11.28 -12.35 -16.71
C MET A 39 12.55 -12.73 -17.47
N ASP A 40 12.58 -12.45 -18.77
CA ASP A 40 13.80 -12.39 -19.57
C ASP A 40 14.52 -11.07 -19.30
N VAL A 41 15.55 -11.10 -18.47
CA VAL A 41 16.28 -9.92 -18.01
C VAL A 41 17.29 -9.47 -19.07
N TYR A 42 17.21 -8.21 -19.48
CA TYR A 42 18.15 -7.57 -20.41
C TYR A 42 19.21 -6.73 -19.70
N LYS A 43 18.83 -6.12 -18.58
CA LYS A 43 19.70 -5.22 -17.83
C LYS A 43 19.38 -5.31 -16.34
N VAL A 44 20.43 -5.31 -15.52
CA VAL A 44 20.32 -5.24 -14.06
C VAL A 44 21.07 -4.03 -13.54
N ASP A 45 20.43 -3.30 -12.62
CA ASP A 45 21.06 -2.24 -11.84
C ASP A 45 20.98 -2.61 -10.36
N TYR A 46 22.13 -2.85 -9.73
CA TYR A 46 22.25 -3.20 -8.31
C TYR A 46 22.46 -1.99 -7.39
N SER A 47 22.54 -0.78 -7.93
CA SER A 47 22.70 0.45 -7.15
C SER A 47 21.81 1.59 -7.67
N PRO A 48 20.49 1.36 -7.85
CA PRO A 48 19.58 2.42 -8.27
C PRO A 48 19.41 3.48 -7.16
N PRO A 49 18.87 4.67 -7.49
CA PRO A 49 18.52 5.67 -6.50
C PRO A 49 17.53 5.11 -5.45
N ALA A 50 17.73 5.48 -4.19
CA ALA A 50 16.79 5.14 -3.11
C ALA A 50 15.36 5.58 -3.47
N PRO A 51 14.32 4.80 -3.14
CA PRO A 51 14.30 3.65 -2.22
C PRO A 51 14.58 2.28 -2.87
N ALA A 52 14.92 2.23 -4.16
CA ALA A 52 15.21 0.98 -4.85
C ALA A 52 16.53 0.37 -4.37
N THR A 53 16.57 -0.96 -4.26
CA THR A 53 17.79 -1.71 -3.93
C THR A 53 18.35 -2.45 -5.13
N ALA A 54 17.48 -2.90 -6.04
CA ALA A 54 17.88 -3.42 -7.33
C ALA A 54 16.75 -3.20 -8.34
N THR A 55 17.11 -3.03 -9.61
CA THR A 55 16.19 -2.85 -10.72
C THR A 55 16.55 -3.83 -11.82
N TYR A 56 15.56 -4.56 -12.33
CA TYR A 56 15.72 -5.53 -13.39
C TYR A 56 14.84 -5.09 -14.55
N THR A 57 15.42 -4.87 -15.72
CA THR A 57 14.70 -4.48 -16.93
C THR A 57 14.67 -5.64 -17.89
N GLY A 58 13.50 -5.94 -18.45
CA GLY A 58 13.33 -7.13 -19.26
C GLY A 58 11.95 -7.27 -19.89
N ARG A 59 11.64 -8.49 -20.33
CA ARG A 59 10.33 -8.89 -20.82
C ARG A 59 9.75 -9.98 -19.94
N LEU A 60 8.54 -9.76 -19.42
CA LEU A 60 7.84 -10.77 -18.62
C LEU A 60 7.51 -11.99 -19.49
N ARG A 61 7.78 -13.18 -18.94
CA ARG A 61 7.43 -14.47 -19.55
C ARG A 61 6.00 -14.90 -19.25
N LEU A 62 5.47 -14.37 -18.14
CA LEU A 62 4.13 -14.61 -17.62
C LEU A 62 3.29 -13.33 -17.80
N ASP A 63 1.98 -13.46 -17.60
CA ASP A 63 1.15 -12.28 -17.39
C ASP A 63 1.61 -11.51 -16.14
N SER A 64 1.36 -10.20 -16.12
CA SER A 64 1.85 -9.34 -15.05
C SER A 64 1.30 -9.69 -13.66
N GLU A 65 0.11 -10.29 -13.58
CA GLU A 65 -0.51 -10.65 -12.30
C GLU A 65 0.16 -11.88 -11.70
N THR A 66 0.29 -12.96 -12.48
CA THR A 66 0.98 -14.19 -12.06
C THR A 66 2.47 -13.94 -11.79
N ALA A 67 3.14 -13.14 -12.64
CA ALA A 67 4.54 -12.76 -12.43
C ALA A 67 4.72 -12.03 -11.09
N TYR A 68 3.83 -11.09 -10.80
CA TYR A 68 3.86 -10.35 -9.55
C TYR A 68 3.57 -11.23 -8.33
N GLU A 69 2.57 -12.13 -8.39
CA GLU A 69 2.29 -13.05 -7.28
C GLU A 69 3.48 -13.97 -6.96
N GLN A 70 4.14 -14.50 -8.01
CA GLN A 70 5.30 -15.37 -7.84
C GLN A 70 6.50 -14.61 -7.28
N LEU A 71 6.78 -13.40 -7.78
CA LEU A 71 7.82 -12.52 -7.23
C LEU A 71 7.54 -12.15 -5.78
N ASP A 72 6.30 -11.80 -5.44
CA ASP A 72 5.93 -11.41 -4.08
C ASP A 72 6.13 -12.56 -3.08
N GLN A 73 5.84 -13.80 -3.49
CA GLN A 73 6.13 -14.99 -2.68
C GLN A 73 7.63 -15.22 -2.46
N GLN A 74 8.46 -15.00 -3.49
CA GLN A 74 9.91 -15.23 -3.42
C GLN A 74 10.67 -14.08 -2.75
N PHE A 75 10.19 -12.84 -2.88
CA PHE A 75 10.78 -11.65 -2.24
C PHE A 75 10.37 -11.55 -0.76
N SER A 76 9.24 -12.17 -0.39
CA SER A 76 8.69 -12.16 0.98
C SER A 76 9.67 -12.62 2.07
N PRO A 77 10.35 -13.79 1.95
CA PRO A 77 11.33 -14.26 2.93
C PRO A 77 12.54 -13.33 3.09
N LEU A 78 12.84 -12.53 2.06
CA LEU A 78 14.00 -11.63 2.02
C LEU A 78 13.70 -10.23 2.58
N ASP A 79 12.44 -9.97 2.97
CA ASP A 79 11.94 -8.65 3.36
C ASP A 79 12.02 -7.61 2.22
N TYR A 80 11.74 -8.05 0.98
CA TYR A 80 11.62 -7.19 -0.19
C TYR A 80 10.18 -7.14 -0.72
N HIS A 81 9.85 -6.05 -1.39
CA HIS A 81 8.60 -5.88 -2.13
C HIS A 81 8.89 -5.63 -3.61
N PRO A 82 8.38 -6.47 -4.54
CA PRO A 82 8.53 -6.23 -5.96
C PRO A 82 7.57 -5.13 -6.42
N LEU A 83 8.03 -4.23 -7.29
CA LEU A 83 7.18 -3.29 -8.00
C LEU A 83 7.35 -3.53 -9.49
N LEU A 84 6.26 -3.88 -10.17
CA LEU A 84 6.24 -3.94 -11.63
C LEU A 84 5.88 -2.55 -12.16
N THR A 85 6.78 -1.99 -12.94
CA THR A 85 6.59 -0.72 -13.64
C THR A 85 7.07 -0.85 -15.07
N THR A 86 6.76 0.14 -15.89
CA THR A 86 7.33 0.29 -17.23
C THR A 86 8.26 1.50 -17.23
N ASN A 87 9.39 1.43 -17.94
CA ASN A 87 10.26 2.60 -18.14
C ASN A 87 9.75 3.52 -19.27
N GLU A 88 10.48 4.61 -19.55
CA GLU A 88 10.16 5.55 -20.63
C GLU A 88 10.22 4.92 -22.04
N GLU A 89 10.92 3.79 -22.17
CA GLU A 89 11.07 3.02 -23.41
C GLU A 89 10.04 1.88 -23.56
N ASP A 90 8.98 1.89 -22.73
CA ASP A 90 7.90 0.88 -22.70
C ASP A 90 8.37 -0.56 -22.34
N GLN A 91 9.54 -0.70 -21.73
CA GLN A 91 10.09 -1.96 -21.25
C GLN A 91 9.63 -2.26 -19.83
N GLN A 92 9.37 -3.55 -19.54
CA GLN A 92 8.96 -3.99 -18.22
C GLN A 92 10.15 -3.94 -17.25
N VAL A 93 9.91 -3.40 -16.07
CA VAL A 93 10.92 -3.20 -15.03
C VAL A 93 10.40 -3.75 -13.71
N VAL A 94 11.16 -4.65 -13.10
CA VAL A 94 10.96 -5.14 -11.74
C VAL A 94 11.88 -4.34 -10.82
N VAL A 95 11.30 -3.59 -9.89
CA VAL A 95 12.04 -2.85 -8.86
C VAL A 95 11.94 -3.61 -7.54
N ALA A 96 13.08 -3.95 -6.94
CA ALA A 96 13.17 -4.54 -5.62
C ALA A 96 13.31 -3.43 -4.57
N LEU A 97 12.26 -3.22 -3.77
CA LEU A 97 12.24 -2.28 -2.66
C LEU A 97 12.52 -3.03 -1.35
N LYS A 98 13.45 -2.53 -0.53
CA LYS A 98 13.75 -3.12 0.79
C LYS A 98 12.72 -2.68 1.83
N GLY A 99 12.24 -3.65 2.62
CA GLY A 99 11.30 -3.47 3.71
C GLY A 99 9.86 -3.70 3.26
N ARG A 100 9.22 -4.74 3.80
CA ARG A 100 7.76 -4.92 3.62
C ARG A 100 7.02 -4.13 4.68
N PHE A 101 5.98 -3.40 4.27
CA PHE A 101 5.06 -2.77 5.22
C PHE A 101 4.36 -3.87 6.03
N ARG A 102 4.85 -4.15 7.23
CA ARG A 102 4.14 -5.00 8.20
C ARG A 102 3.25 -4.09 9.03
N PRO A 103 1.93 -4.01 8.76
CA PRO A 103 1.07 -3.18 9.58
C PRO A 103 1.10 -3.72 11.01
N ARG A 104 1.60 -2.90 11.95
CA ARG A 104 1.58 -3.27 13.36
C ARG A 104 0.14 -3.59 13.76
N PRO A 105 -0.13 -4.73 14.43
CA PRO A 105 -1.47 -5.04 14.88
C PRO A 105 -1.90 -3.96 15.88
N ARG A 106 -2.83 -3.09 15.48
CA ARG A 106 -3.45 -2.13 16.40
C ARG A 106 -4.51 -2.88 17.20
N PRO A 107 -4.59 -2.67 18.52
CA PRO A 107 -5.62 -3.31 19.34
C PRO A 107 -7.00 -2.81 18.91
N LEU A 108 -8.02 -3.66 19.06
CA LEU A 108 -9.38 -3.39 18.60
C LEU A 108 -10.14 -2.38 19.47
N TRP A 109 -9.66 -2.14 20.70
CA TRP A 109 -10.36 -1.34 21.70
C TRP A 109 -10.69 0.10 21.24
N PRO A 110 -9.85 0.84 20.47
CA PRO A 110 -10.18 2.20 20.06
C PRO A 110 -11.41 2.24 19.14
N ASN A 111 -11.55 1.23 18.28
CA ASN A 111 -12.68 1.14 17.34
C ASN A 111 -13.98 0.88 18.08
N VAL A 112 -13.92 0.02 19.11
CA VAL A 112 -15.07 -0.26 19.98
C VAL A 112 -15.46 0.97 20.78
N VAL A 113 -14.50 1.67 21.39
CA VAL A 113 -14.78 2.91 22.14
C VAL A 113 -15.39 3.96 21.23
N LEU A 114 -14.84 4.17 20.03
CA LEU A 114 -15.37 5.11 19.06
C LEU A 114 -16.78 4.75 18.58
N LEU A 115 -17.04 3.47 18.29
CA LEU A 115 -18.38 3.00 17.92
C LEU A 115 -19.40 3.27 19.03
N VAL A 116 -19.03 3.00 20.29
CA VAL A 116 -19.90 3.27 21.45
C VAL A 116 -20.16 4.77 21.58
N LEU A 117 -19.14 5.61 21.46
CA LEU A 117 -19.31 7.06 21.50
C LEU A 117 -20.18 7.58 20.34
N THR A 118 -20.03 7.03 19.13
CA THR A 118 -20.87 7.38 17.98
C THR A 118 -22.31 6.94 18.22
N LEU A 119 -22.54 5.74 18.76
CA LEU A 119 -23.88 5.27 19.10
C LEU A 119 -24.54 6.20 20.12
N LEU A 120 -23.83 6.57 21.20
CA LEU A 120 -24.36 7.52 22.21
C LEU A 120 -24.67 8.89 21.61
N SER A 121 -23.79 9.38 20.74
CA SER A 121 -23.96 10.64 20.02
C SER A 121 -25.19 10.62 19.10
N LEU A 122 -25.41 9.53 18.37
CA LEU A 122 -26.59 9.34 17.51
C LEU A 122 -27.87 9.19 18.33
N LEU A 123 -27.84 8.45 19.44
CA LEU A 123 -28.98 8.33 20.34
C LEU A 123 -29.36 9.69 20.93
N PHE A 124 -28.38 10.50 21.33
CA PHE A 124 -28.61 11.85 21.85
C PHE A 124 -29.24 12.77 20.79
N VAL A 125 -28.67 12.83 19.59
CA VAL A 125 -29.20 13.68 18.51
C VAL A 125 -30.58 13.20 18.06
N GLY A 126 -30.80 11.89 17.94
CA GLY A 126 -32.09 11.32 17.60
C GLY A 126 -33.16 11.64 18.66
N ALA A 127 -32.84 11.46 19.94
CA ALA A 127 -33.73 11.80 21.03
C ALA A 127 -34.03 13.30 21.11
N ALA A 128 -33.02 14.17 20.88
CA ALA A 128 -33.21 15.62 20.85
C ALA A 128 -34.13 16.08 19.70
N GLN A 129 -34.01 15.47 18.52
CA GLN A 129 -34.90 15.77 17.39
C GLN A 129 -36.34 15.33 17.64
N GLU A 130 -36.55 14.22 18.34
CA GLU A 130 -37.89 13.71 18.67
C GLU A 130 -38.52 14.42 19.88
N ALA A 131 -37.71 14.87 20.86
CA ALA A 131 -38.17 15.52 22.08
C ALA A 131 -38.63 16.98 21.89
N GLY A 132 -38.22 17.64 20.81
CA GLY A 132 -38.59 19.04 20.56
C GLY A 132 -38.04 19.99 21.64
N ALA A 133 -38.90 20.79 22.29
CA ALA A 133 -38.50 21.77 23.32
C ALA A 133 -38.46 21.20 24.75
N ASP A 134 -38.65 19.89 24.90
CA ASP A 134 -38.69 19.22 26.20
C ASP A 134 -37.27 19.07 26.78
N GLN A 135 -37.04 19.61 27.99
CA GLN A 135 -35.69 19.69 28.59
C GLN A 135 -35.19 18.33 29.11
N ASP A 136 -36.07 17.32 29.20
CA ASP A 136 -35.74 15.96 29.65
C ASP A 136 -35.26 15.05 28.50
N ALA A 137 -34.95 15.59 27.32
CA ALA A 137 -34.45 14.85 26.15
C ALA A 137 -33.24 13.95 26.49
N ALA A 138 -32.38 14.38 27.42
CA ALA A 138 -31.22 13.61 27.88
C ALA A 138 -31.59 12.32 28.64
N LEU A 139 -32.79 12.25 29.22
CA LEU A 139 -33.29 11.07 29.95
C LEU A 139 -34.05 10.09 29.04
N GLN A 140 -34.32 10.48 27.80
CA GLN A 140 -35.14 9.72 26.84
C GLN A 140 -34.32 9.23 25.64
N LEU A 141 -33.05 8.89 25.86
CA LEU A 141 -32.14 8.38 24.82
C LEU A 141 -32.70 7.20 24.01
N TRP A 142 -33.63 6.43 24.60
CA TRP A 142 -34.30 5.33 23.92
C TRP A 142 -35.11 5.77 22.67
N ARG A 143 -35.58 7.02 22.62
CA ARG A 143 -36.27 7.58 21.45
C ARG A 143 -35.34 7.74 20.25
N GLY A 144 -34.04 7.93 20.48
CA GLY A 144 -33.04 8.02 19.42
C GLY A 144 -32.74 6.70 18.69
N TRP A 145 -33.27 5.56 19.12
CA TRP A 145 -32.95 4.25 18.55
C TRP A 145 -33.24 4.11 17.05
N PRO A 146 -34.42 4.49 16.52
CA PRO A 146 -34.71 4.39 15.09
C PRO A 146 -33.71 5.19 14.23
N TYR A 147 -33.32 6.37 14.71
CA TYR A 147 -32.35 7.22 14.06
C TYR A 147 -30.94 6.60 14.08
N ALA A 148 -30.47 6.21 15.26
CA ALA A 148 -29.14 5.63 15.44
C ALA A 148 -28.95 4.32 14.66
N LEU A 149 -29.97 3.44 14.67
CA LEU A 149 -29.95 2.19 13.91
C LEU A 149 -29.88 2.43 12.41
N SER A 150 -30.69 3.35 11.90
CA SER A 150 -30.72 3.66 10.46
C SER A 150 -29.36 4.17 9.98
N LEU A 151 -28.74 5.09 10.71
CA LEU A 151 -27.43 5.63 10.34
C LEU A 151 -26.30 4.62 10.51
N ILE A 152 -26.24 3.88 11.62
CA ILE A 152 -25.23 2.84 11.79
C ILE A 152 -25.36 1.78 10.71
N LEU A 153 -26.58 1.42 10.31
CA LEU A 153 -26.80 0.44 9.25
C LEU A 153 -26.28 0.94 7.91
N ILE A 154 -26.62 2.17 7.52
CA ILE A 154 -26.21 2.72 6.22
C ILE A 154 -24.68 2.94 6.18
N LEU A 155 -24.10 3.60 7.19
CA LEU A 155 -22.67 3.85 7.25
C LEU A 155 -21.88 2.56 7.42
N GLY A 156 -22.36 1.67 8.29
CA GLY A 156 -21.77 0.37 8.53
C GLY A 156 -21.78 -0.48 7.26
N ALA A 157 -22.90 -0.57 6.56
CA ALA A 157 -22.98 -1.30 5.30
C ALA A 157 -22.07 -0.72 4.22
N HIS A 158 -21.96 0.61 4.12
CA HIS A 158 -21.07 1.29 3.18
C HIS A 158 -19.60 0.92 3.43
N GLU A 159 -19.12 1.09 4.67
CA GLU A 159 -17.73 0.79 5.03
C GLU A 159 -17.43 -0.71 5.04
N LEU A 160 -18.41 -1.55 5.38
CA LEU A 160 -18.28 -3.01 5.29
C LEU A 160 -18.18 -3.46 3.83
N GLY A 161 -18.89 -2.81 2.90
CA GLY A 161 -18.73 -3.03 1.47
C GLY A 161 -17.28 -2.82 1.03
N HIS A 162 -16.69 -1.70 1.42
CA HIS A 162 -15.26 -1.43 1.15
C HIS A 162 -14.33 -2.42 1.85
N TYR A 163 -14.65 -2.81 3.09
CA TYR A 163 -13.87 -3.83 3.83
C TYR A 163 -13.86 -5.18 3.10
N PHE A 164 -15.03 -5.65 2.64
CA PHE A 164 -15.13 -6.91 1.90
C PHE A 164 -14.43 -6.83 0.54
N ALA A 165 -14.57 -5.71 -0.18
CA ALA A 165 -13.86 -5.49 -1.44
C ALA A 165 -12.33 -5.53 -1.24
N ALA A 166 -11.80 -4.79 -0.27
CA ALA A 166 -10.38 -4.81 0.04
C ALA A 166 -9.88 -6.21 0.46
N ARG A 167 -10.68 -6.94 1.26
CA ARG A 167 -10.33 -8.31 1.68
C ARG A 167 -10.32 -9.28 0.52
N TYR A 168 -11.26 -9.14 -0.43
CA TYR A 168 -11.30 -9.91 -1.68
C TYR A 168 -10.04 -9.67 -2.52
N HIS A 169 -9.58 -8.42 -2.64
CA HIS A 169 -8.34 -8.05 -3.32
C HIS A 169 -7.05 -8.29 -2.51
N ARG A 170 -7.13 -9.01 -1.38
CA ARG A 170 -6.01 -9.31 -0.48
C ARG A 170 -5.26 -8.06 0.01
N VAL A 171 -5.95 -6.92 0.12
CA VAL A 171 -5.41 -5.67 0.68
C VAL A 171 -5.72 -5.62 2.18
N SER A 172 -4.70 -5.40 3.00
CA SER A 172 -4.90 -5.19 4.43
C SER A 172 -5.57 -3.84 4.70
N VAL A 173 -6.75 -3.86 5.33
CA VAL A 173 -7.49 -2.67 5.78
C VAL A 173 -7.84 -2.74 7.27
N THR A 174 -8.09 -1.60 7.91
CA THR A 174 -8.64 -1.57 9.28
C THR A 174 -10.13 -1.90 9.29
N LEU A 175 -10.65 -2.22 10.48
CA LEU A 175 -12.09 -2.12 10.73
C LEU A 175 -12.55 -0.65 10.63
N PRO A 176 -13.85 -0.40 10.40
CA PRO A 176 -14.40 0.94 10.29
C PRO A 176 -14.17 1.76 11.58
N TYR A 177 -13.66 2.98 11.42
CA TYR A 177 -13.55 3.99 12.46
C TYR A 177 -14.76 4.92 12.40
N PHE A 178 -15.62 4.89 13.40
CA PHE A 178 -16.75 5.82 13.52
C PHE A 178 -16.31 7.11 14.23
N ILE A 179 -16.72 8.28 13.74
CA ILE A 179 -16.32 9.56 14.33
C ILE A 179 -17.54 10.22 14.99
N PRO A 180 -17.65 10.20 16.33
CA PRO A 180 -18.77 10.86 17.03
C PRO A 180 -18.69 12.37 16.87
N LEU A 181 -19.83 13.01 16.60
CA LEU A 181 -19.94 14.47 16.66
C LEU A 181 -21.36 14.87 17.12
N PRO A 182 -21.63 14.91 18.43
CA PRO A 182 -22.98 15.13 18.97
C PRO A 182 -23.52 16.54 18.73
N ILE A 183 -22.63 17.48 18.38
CA ILE A 183 -22.98 18.88 18.08
C ILE A 183 -23.38 19.03 16.59
N SER A 184 -23.14 18.00 15.76
CA SER A 184 -23.57 17.98 14.35
C SER A 184 -25.04 17.64 14.23
N PHE A 185 -25.69 18.18 13.19
CA PHE A 185 -27.05 17.81 12.80
C PHE A 185 -27.24 16.31 12.60
N PHE A 186 -26.17 15.61 12.20
CA PHE A 186 -26.20 14.16 11.95
C PHE A 186 -25.75 13.31 13.14
N GLY A 187 -25.26 13.90 14.24
CA GLY A 187 -24.72 13.17 15.40
C GLY A 187 -23.44 12.34 15.12
N THR A 188 -22.89 12.38 13.91
CA THR A 188 -21.64 11.73 13.50
C THR A 188 -21.01 12.53 12.35
N LEU A 189 -19.69 12.44 12.21
CA LEU A 189 -18.99 12.92 11.00
C LEU A 189 -18.90 11.86 9.91
N GLY A 190 -19.22 10.60 10.22
CA GLY A 190 -19.11 9.49 9.29
C GLY A 190 -18.35 8.32 9.89
N ALA A 191 -18.04 7.36 9.03
CA ALA A 191 -17.12 6.27 9.30
C ALA A 191 -16.09 6.21 8.16
N PHE A 192 -14.90 5.68 8.43
CA PHE A 192 -13.91 5.43 7.39
C PHE A 192 -13.06 4.19 7.68
N ILE A 193 -12.62 3.49 6.63
CA ILE A 193 -11.56 2.49 6.70
C ILE A 193 -10.19 3.11 6.37
N GLN A 194 -9.15 2.68 7.07
CA GLN A 194 -7.77 3.07 6.78
C GLN A 194 -7.06 1.92 6.06
N LEU A 195 -6.49 2.19 4.88
CA LEU A 195 -5.58 1.25 4.23
C LEU A 195 -4.33 1.04 5.08
N ARG A 196 -3.96 -0.23 5.29
CA ARG A 196 -2.80 -0.61 6.10
C ARG A 196 -1.56 -0.87 5.27
N GLU A 197 -1.73 -1.03 3.96
CA GLU A 197 -0.68 -1.32 3.00
C GLU A 197 -0.86 -0.41 1.78
N PRO A 198 0.23 0.09 1.18
CA PRO A 198 0.15 0.80 -0.09
C PRO A 198 -0.39 -0.12 -1.19
N MET A 199 -1.17 0.45 -2.11
CA MET A 199 -1.88 -0.34 -3.11
C MET A 199 -0.91 -1.12 -4.01
N ARG A 200 -1.20 -2.42 -4.11
CA ARG A 200 -0.40 -3.46 -4.78
C ARG A 200 -0.21 -3.21 -6.28
N ASN A 201 -1.13 -2.48 -6.91
CA ASN A 201 -1.10 -2.15 -8.33
C ASN A 201 -1.81 -0.80 -8.58
N ARG A 202 -1.24 0.07 -9.44
CA ARG A 202 -1.90 1.34 -9.84
C ARG A 202 -3.11 1.11 -10.75
N LYS A 203 -3.26 -0.08 -11.34
CA LYS A 203 -4.41 -0.43 -12.21
C LYS A 203 -5.73 -0.55 -11.45
N THR A 204 -5.71 -0.88 -10.16
CA THR A 204 -6.90 -0.96 -9.29
C THR A 204 -7.50 0.40 -8.90
N LEU A 205 -6.92 1.52 -9.35
CA LEU A 205 -7.46 2.86 -9.12
C LEU A 205 -8.46 3.33 -10.20
N PHE A 206 -8.59 2.58 -11.31
CA PHE A 206 -9.32 3.01 -12.50
C PHE A 206 -10.48 2.06 -12.88
N ASP A 207 -10.88 1.17 -11.98
CA ASP A 207 -12.10 0.35 -12.11
C ASP A 207 -13.19 0.89 -11.17
#